data_AF-A0A661Y6E1-F1
#
_entry.id   AF-A0A661Y6E1-F1
#
_cell.length_a   1.000
_cell.length_b   1.000
_cell.length_c   1.000
_cell.angle_alpha   90.00
_cell.angle_beta   90.00
_cell.angle_gamma   90.00
#
_symmetry.space_group_name_H-M   'P 1'
#
loop_
_entity.id
_entity.type
_entity.pdbx_description
1 polymer ?
#
loop_
_entity_poly.entity_id
_entity_poly.type
_entity_poly.pdbx_seq_one_letter_code
_entity_poly.pdbx_strand_id
1 'polypeptide(L)'
;YEKFSEHIGFLPLVIISPSDRDLITEGSETRRKFVDGVISQGDPNYLQTLIKYNRVLGQRNSLLKYFALNNTYDQDTLDIYNQQLQDFGSLIHDKRTEFLESFLPIFLSRYEVIVNGEETVSLVYLSQLQDQDLLSLLTENIQKDRLTQYTNFGIHKDDLVFEINGHPIKKFGSQGQQKSYLIALKLAQFDLIKMQKKVKPILLLDDIFDKLDDERVAQIITLVDDENFGQLFISDTHAERTEEIVKKVKQTYKIFGL
;
A
#
# COMPACT_ATOMS: atom_id res chain seq x y z
N TYR A 1 5.18 -21.35 -19.10
CA TYR A 1 5.58 -20.62 -17.89
C TYR A 1 4.31 -20.21 -17.17
N GLU A 2 4.12 -20.66 -15.94
CA GLU A 2 3.05 -20.16 -15.06
C GLU A 2 3.19 -18.64 -14.97
N LYS A 3 2.06 -17.93 -15.05
CA LYS A 3 2.11 -16.47 -15.03
C LYS A 3 2.52 -16.05 -13.62
N PHE A 4 3.42 -15.08 -13.47
CA PHE A 4 3.85 -14.58 -12.16
C PHE A 4 2.67 -14.21 -11.23
N SER A 5 1.54 -13.77 -11.81
CA SER A 5 0.29 -13.51 -11.10
C SER A 5 -0.30 -14.72 -10.36
N GLU A 6 -0.01 -15.95 -10.77
CA GLU A 6 -0.52 -17.20 -10.18
C GLU A 6 0.18 -17.55 -8.86
N HIS A 7 1.35 -16.95 -8.58
CA HIS A 7 2.08 -17.13 -7.31
C HIS A 7 1.72 -16.08 -6.24
N ILE A 8 0.96 -15.03 -6.61
CA ILE A 8 0.58 -13.96 -5.68
C ILE A 8 -0.37 -14.54 -4.61
N GLY A 9 0.03 -14.43 -3.35
CA GLY A 9 -0.76 -14.89 -2.20
C GLY A 9 -0.63 -16.38 -1.87
N PHE A 10 0.25 -17.14 -2.56
CA PHE A 10 0.49 -18.57 -2.27
C PHE A 10 1.16 -18.77 -0.90
N LEU A 11 2.20 -17.98 -0.61
CA LEU A 11 2.84 -17.93 0.71
C LEU A 11 2.54 -16.56 1.35
N PRO A 12 1.70 -16.48 2.39
CA PRO A 12 1.41 -15.23 3.06
C PRO A 12 2.65 -14.74 3.80
N LEU A 13 3.21 -13.62 3.37
CA LEU A 13 4.42 -13.04 3.93
C LEU A 13 4.31 -11.52 3.95
N VAL A 14 4.79 -10.93 5.05
CA VAL A 14 4.92 -9.48 5.22
C VAL A 14 6.35 -9.17 5.57
N ILE A 15 6.93 -8.22 4.83
CA ILE A 15 8.27 -7.69 5.09
C ILE A 15 8.16 -6.24 5.53
N ILE A 16 8.90 -5.93 6.59
CA ILE A 16 9.20 -4.58 7.07
C ILE A 16 10.69 -4.37 6.83
N SER A 17 11.04 -3.42 5.98
CA SER A 17 12.44 -3.14 5.62
C SER A 17 12.70 -1.64 5.53
N PRO A 18 13.97 -1.19 5.50
CA PRO A 18 14.29 0.23 5.39
C PRO A 18 13.78 0.87 4.09
N SER A 19 13.59 0.06 3.04
CA SER A 19 13.03 0.54 1.75
C SER A 19 11.55 0.93 1.84
N ASP A 20 10.83 0.50 2.88
CA ASP A 20 9.44 0.92 3.09
C ASP A 20 9.31 2.41 3.38
N ARG A 21 10.42 3.10 3.68
CA ARG A 21 10.48 4.57 3.74
C ARG A 21 9.92 5.23 2.48
N ASP A 22 10.04 4.57 1.34
CA ASP A 22 9.53 5.05 0.06
C ASP A 22 8.00 5.29 0.10
N LEU A 23 7.25 4.58 0.95
CA LEU A 23 5.81 4.83 1.11
C LEU A 23 5.52 6.25 1.61
N ILE A 24 6.41 6.80 2.45
CA ILE A 24 6.32 8.16 2.97
C ILE A 24 6.99 9.15 2.03
N THR A 25 8.17 8.84 1.50
CA THR A 25 9.00 9.81 0.76
C THR A 25 8.61 9.94 -0.70
N GLU A 26 8.16 8.87 -1.34
CA GLU A 26 7.85 8.88 -2.77
C GLU A 26 6.44 9.40 -3.08
N GLY A 27 6.09 9.38 -4.37
CA GLY A 27 4.80 9.82 -4.87
C GLY A 27 3.66 8.82 -4.62
N SER A 28 2.47 9.21 -5.09
CA SER A 28 1.23 8.44 -4.96
C SER A 28 1.29 7.06 -5.60
N GLU A 29 2.16 6.84 -6.58
CA GLU A 29 2.36 5.54 -7.21
C GLU A 29 2.80 4.46 -6.21
N THR A 30 3.77 4.76 -5.34
CA THR A 30 4.26 3.80 -4.34
C THR A 30 3.16 3.42 -3.36
N ARG A 31 2.35 4.40 -2.94
CA ARG A 31 1.22 4.20 -2.03
C ARG A 31 0.08 3.40 -2.68
N ARG A 32 -0.23 3.68 -3.95
CA ARG A 32 -1.19 2.86 -4.72
C ARG A 32 -0.70 1.43 -4.88
N LYS A 33 0.59 1.21 -5.20
CA LYS A 33 1.19 -0.13 -5.31
C LYS A 33 1.11 -0.91 -4.00
N PHE A 34 1.25 -0.23 -2.86
CA PHE A 34 1.03 -0.85 -1.55
C PHE A 34 -0.40 -1.37 -1.42
N VAL A 35 -1.41 -0.50 -1.59
CA VAL A 35 -2.82 -0.91 -1.50
C VAL A 35 -3.18 -1.99 -2.51
N ASP A 36 -2.80 -1.78 -3.77
CA ASP A 36 -3.02 -2.74 -4.85
C ASP A 36 -2.38 -4.09 -4.55
N GLY A 37 -1.17 -4.08 -3.97
CA GLY A 37 -0.44 -5.27 -3.56
C GLY A 37 -1.18 -6.03 -2.47
N VAL A 38 -1.66 -5.35 -1.42
CA VAL A 38 -2.39 -6.01 -0.32
C VAL A 38 -3.71 -6.60 -0.82
N ILE A 39 -4.51 -5.83 -1.56
CA ILE A 39 -5.80 -6.31 -2.08
C ILE A 39 -5.58 -7.51 -3.02
N SER A 40 -4.58 -7.43 -3.91
CA SER A 40 -4.29 -8.50 -4.88
C SER A 40 -3.88 -9.84 -4.25
N GLN A 41 -3.32 -9.84 -3.03
CA GLN A 41 -3.02 -11.09 -2.31
C GLN A 41 -4.29 -11.81 -1.83
N GLY A 42 -5.32 -11.05 -1.50
CA GLY A 42 -6.62 -11.55 -1.06
C GLY A 42 -7.58 -11.84 -2.21
N ASP A 43 -7.53 -11.04 -3.27
CA ASP A 43 -8.51 -11.00 -4.36
C ASP A 43 -7.84 -11.13 -5.75
N PRO A 44 -7.81 -12.35 -6.33
CA PRO A 44 -7.28 -12.57 -7.68
C PRO A 44 -8.09 -11.84 -8.77
N ASN A 45 -9.39 -11.61 -8.56
CA ASN A 45 -10.22 -10.91 -9.52
C ASN A 45 -9.87 -9.42 -9.55
N TYR A 46 -9.56 -8.82 -8.39
CA TYR A 46 -9.02 -7.47 -8.30
C TYR A 46 -7.71 -7.36 -9.09
N LEU A 47 -6.76 -8.28 -8.90
CA LEU A 47 -5.49 -8.28 -9.62
C LEU A 47 -5.72 -8.35 -11.15
N GLN A 48 -6.59 -9.23 -11.61
CA GLN A 48 -6.93 -9.33 -13.03
C GLN A 48 -7.57 -8.04 -13.57
N THR A 49 -8.45 -7.42 -12.79
CA THR A 49 -9.12 -6.16 -13.13
C THR A 49 -8.10 -5.02 -13.23
N LEU A 50 -7.18 -4.92 -12.27
CA LEU A 50 -6.10 -3.94 -12.27
C LEU A 50 -5.16 -4.11 -13.48
N ILE A 51 -4.82 -5.35 -13.84
CA ILE A 51 -4.01 -5.63 -15.04
C ILE A 51 -4.75 -5.19 -16.31
N LYS A 52 -6.05 -5.48 -16.42
CA LYS A 52 -6.88 -5.06 -17.56
C LYS A 52 -6.98 -3.53 -17.62
N TYR A 53 -7.25 -2.87 -16.50
CA TYR A 53 -7.30 -1.41 -16.40
C TYR A 53 -6.00 -0.77 -16.90
N ASN A 54 -4.84 -1.22 -16.40
CA ASN A 54 -3.55 -0.67 -16.80
C ASN A 54 -3.24 -0.90 -18.29
N ARG A 55 -3.66 -2.04 -18.85
CA ARG A 55 -3.54 -2.31 -20.29
C ARG A 55 -4.39 -1.35 -21.12
N VAL A 56 -5.66 -1.19 -20.77
CA VAL A 56 -6.59 -0.28 -21.46
C VAL A 56 -6.11 1.17 -21.34
N LEU A 57 -5.62 1.58 -20.17
CA LEU A 57 -5.01 2.89 -19.93
C LEU A 57 -3.82 3.14 -20.87
N GLY A 58 -2.94 2.15 -21.01
CA GLY A 58 -1.81 2.21 -21.94
C GLY A 58 -2.27 2.34 -23.41
N GLN A 59 -3.30 1.59 -23.80
CA GLN A 59 -3.87 1.65 -25.15
C GLN A 59 -4.51 3.02 -25.44
N ARG A 60 -5.29 3.56 -24.49
CA ARG A 60 -5.87 4.91 -24.59
C ARG A 60 -4.78 5.98 -24.71
N ASN A 61 -3.73 5.91 -23.90
CA ASN A 61 -2.61 6.85 -23.97
C ASN A 61 -1.87 6.77 -25.31
N SER A 62 -1.68 5.57 -25.85
CA SER A 62 -1.10 5.38 -27.19
C SER A 62 -1.99 5.97 -28.29
N LEU A 63 -3.31 5.84 -28.17
CA LEU A 63 -4.26 6.45 -29.10
C LEU A 63 -4.22 7.98 -29.06
N LEU A 64 -4.16 8.58 -27.86
CA LEU A 64 -4.01 10.04 -27.71
C LEU A 64 -2.72 10.55 -28.38
N LYS A 65 -1.60 9.83 -28.20
CA LYS A 65 -0.33 10.15 -28.87
C LYS A 65 -0.45 10.01 -30.39
N TYR A 66 -1.12 8.96 -30.87
CA TYR A 66 -1.38 8.77 -32.29
C TYR A 66 -2.19 9.92 -32.89
N PHE A 67 -3.25 10.37 -32.22
CA PHE A 67 -4.05 11.52 -32.63
C PHE A 67 -3.22 12.79 -32.74
N ALA A 68 -2.37 13.06 -31.74
CA ALA A 68 -1.48 14.21 -31.75
C ALA A 68 -0.45 14.16 -32.88
N LEU A 69 0.16 12.99 -33.14
CA LEU A 69 1.18 12.83 -34.18
C LEU A 69 0.62 12.95 -35.60
N ASN A 70 -0.60 12.46 -35.84
CA ASN A 70 -1.19 12.40 -37.17
C ASN A 70 -2.18 13.55 -37.46
N ASN A 71 -2.39 14.46 -36.51
CA ASN A 71 -3.42 15.51 -36.59
C ASN A 71 -4.83 14.95 -36.89
N THR A 72 -5.13 13.78 -36.35
CA THR A 72 -6.43 13.10 -36.49
C THR A 72 -7.14 13.00 -35.16
N TYR A 73 -8.45 12.83 -35.18
CA TYR A 73 -9.23 12.57 -33.98
C TYR A 73 -10.41 11.66 -34.29
N ASP A 74 -10.53 10.59 -33.52
CA ASP A 74 -11.64 9.64 -33.62
C ASP A 74 -12.24 9.44 -32.22
N GLN A 75 -13.41 10.04 -32.02
CA GLN A 75 -14.15 10.00 -30.76
C GLN A 75 -14.68 8.59 -30.49
N ASP A 76 -15.23 7.91 -31.51
CA ASP A 76 -15.90 6.62 -31.35
C ASP A 76 -14.91 5.56 -30.86
N THR A 77 -13.71 5.52 -31.46
CA THR A 77 -12.65 4.61 -31.01
C THR A 77 -12.18 4.94 -29.60
N LEU A 78 -12.12 6.22 -29.23
CA LEU A 78 -11.71 6.64 -27.89
C LEU A 78 -12.75 6.26 -26.83
N ASP A 79 -14.03 6.38 -27.15
CA ASP A 79 -15.14 6.09 -26.24
C ASP A 79 -15.23 4.62 -25.86
N ILE A 80 -14.79 3.71 -26.73
CA ILE A 80 -14.63 2.28 -26.40
C ILE A 80 -13.64 2.11 -25.23
N TYR A 81 -12.50 2.82 -25.25
CA TYR A 81 -11.54 2.78 -24.15
C TYR A 81 -12.06 3.50 -22.91
N ASN A 82 -12.80 4.60 -23.07
CA ASN A 82 -13.42 5.31 -21.94
C ASN A 82 -14.39 4.41 -21.17
N GLN A 83 -15.25 3.66 -21.88
CA GLN A 83 -16.17 2.72 -21.26
C GLN A 83 -15.44 1.59 -20.53
N GLN A 84 -14.40 1.00 -21.15
CA GLN A 84 -13.60 -0.04 -20.49
C GLN A 84 -12.88 0.49 -19.23
N LEU A 85 -12.36 1.71 -19.27
CA LEU A 85 -11.73 2.34 -18.11
C LEU A 85 -12.74 2.63 -17.01
N GLN A 86 -13.95 3.08 -17.35
CA GLN A 86 -15.05 3.25 -16.41
C GLN A 86 -15.36 1.92 -15.70
N ASP A 87 -15.61 0.86 -16.48
CA ASP A 87 -16.02 -0.44 -15.95
C ASP A 87 -14.98 -1.02 -14.98
N PHE A 88 -13.69 -1.02 -15.38
CA PHE A 88 -12.63 -1.53 -14.50
C PHE A 88 -12.26 -0.55 -13.38
N GLY A 89 -12.29 0.75 -13.65
CA GLY A 89 -11.90 1.81 -12.72
C GLY A 89 -12.84 1.91 -11.53
N SER A 90 -14.16 1.84 -11.77
CA SER A 90 -15.16 1.83 -10.70
C SER A 90 -15.00 0.62 -9.78
N LEU A 91 -14.82 -0.59 -10.35
CA LEU A 91 -14.60 -1.80 -9.55
C LEU A 91 -13.35 -1.71 -8.67
N ILE A 92 -12.26 -1.12 -9.19
CA ILE A 92 -11.02 -0.92 -8.43
C ILE A 92 -11.22 0.11 -7.33
N HIS A 93 -11.89 1.23 -7.64
CA HIS A 93 -12.20 2.27 -6.66
C HIS A 93 -13.02 1.71 -5.49
N ASP A 94 -14.12 1.01 -5.78
CA ASP A 94 -14.98 0.42 -4.76
C ASP A 94 -14.21 -0.55 -3.86
N LYS A 95 -13.35 -1.39 -4.46
CA LYS A 95 -12.50 -2.32 -3.71
C LYS A 95 -11.45 -1.63 -2.85
N ARG A 96 -10.88 -0.52 -3.31
CA ARG A 96 -9.95 0.30 -2.51
C ARG A 96 -10.66 0.96 -1.33
N THR A 97 -11.86 1.48 -1.55
CA THR A 97 -12.70 2.06 -0.49
C THR A 97 -13.05 1.01 0.56
N GLU A 98 -13.58 -0.16 0.16
CA GLU A 98 -13.88 -1.29 1.06
C GLU A 98 -12.64 -1.75 1.84
N PHE A 99 -11.50 -1.88 1.15
CA PHE A 99 -10.23 -2.23 1.79
C PHE A 99 -9.86 -1.23 2.88
N LEU A 100 -9.90 0.08 2.59
CA LEU A 100 -9.50 1.11 3.55
C LEU A 100 -10.45 1.21 4.74
N GLU A 101 -11.75 1.02 4.54
CA GLU A 101 -12.72 0.96 5.65
C GLU A 101 -12.37 -0.13 6.65
N SER A 102 -11.93 -1.30 6.17
CA SER A 102 -11.50 -2.41 7.03
C SER A 102 -10.08 -2.24 7.58
N PHE A 103 -9.19 -1.60 6.82
CA PHE A 103 -7.77 -1.46 7.16
C PHE A 103 -7.49 -0.37 8.18
N LEU A 104 -8.19 0.78 8.07
CA LEU A 104 -7.96 1.96 8.90
C LEU A 104 -8.07 1.67 10.41
N PRO A 105 -9.13 1.00 10.93
CA PRO A 105 -9.24 0.71 12.35
C PRO A 105 -8.07 -0.15 12.88
N ILE A 106 -7.60 -1.10 12.08
CA ILE A 106 -6.47 -1.97 12.42
C ILE A 106 -5.18 -1.16 12.48
N PHE A 107 -4.95 -0.33 11.48
CA PHE A 107 -3.79 0.57 11.43
C PHE A 107 -3.74 1.50 12.63
N LEU A 108 -4.85 2.16 12.96
CA LEU A 108 -4.92 3.07 14.11
C LEU A 108 -4.63 2.34 15.43
N SER A 109 -5.24 1.16 15.62
CA SER A 109 -4.99 0.33 16.81
C SER A 109 -3.53 -0.10 16.93
N ARG A 110 -2.89 -0.49 15.81
CA ARG A 110 -1.46 -0.84 15.82
C ARG A 110 -0.55 0.35 16.12
N TYR A 111 -0.86 1.52 15.56
CA TYR A 111 -0.07 2.72 15.83
C TYR A 111 -0.15 3.15 17.30
N GLU A 112 -1.36 3.12 17.88
CA GLU A 112 -1.59 3.49 19.28
C GLU A 112 -0.74 2.66 20.24
N VAL A 113 -0.64 1.34 20.02
CA VAL A 113 0.19 0.46 20.85
C VAL A 113 1.68 0.75 20.71
N ILE A 114 2.16 1.13 19.52
CA ILE A 114 3.59 1.40 19.28
C ILE A 114 4.03 2.69 19.99
N VAL A 115 3.19 3.72 20.03
CA VAL A 115 3.58 5.07 20.50
C VAL A 115 3.17 5.35 21.94
N ASN A 116 2.24 4.57 22.51
CA ASN A 116 1.83 4.71 23.92
C ASN A 116 1.28 6.12 24.28
N GLY A 117 0.58 6.78 23.34
CA GLY A 117 -0.46 7.77 23.66
C GLY A 117 -0.23 9.27 23.44
N GLU A 118 0.77 9.74 22.70
CA GLU A 118 0.98 11.20 22.49
C GLU A 118 0.76 11.69 21.04
N GLU A 119 0.68 10.78 20.08
CA GLU A 119 0.63 11.12 18.65
C GLU A 119 -0.65 10.59 18.02
N THR A 120 -1.31 11.43 17.22
CA THR A 120 -2.47 11.04 16.42
C THR A 120 -2.06 10.87 14.96
N VAL A 121 -2.55 9.84 14.30
CA VAL A 121 -2.27 9.59 12.88
C VAL A 121 -3.54 9.43 12.09
N SER A 122 -3.48 9.78 10.80
CA SER A 122 -4.57 9.56 9.86
C SER A 122 -4.03 9.05 8.52
N LEU A 123 -4.91 8.42 7.76
CA LEU A 123 -4.69 8.03 6.38
C LEU A 123 -5.96 8.36 5.61
N VAL A 124 -5.84 9.24 4.61
CA VAL A 124 -6.97 9.73 3.81
C VAL A 124 -6.80 9.30 2.37
N TYR A 125 -7.81 8.63 1.81
CA TYR A 125 -7.83 8.27 0.40
C TYR A 125 -8.45 9.37 -0.42
N LEU A 126 -7.68 9.84 -1.40
CA LEU A 126 -8.10 10.87 -2.33
C LEU A 126 -8.29 10.21 -3.70
N SER A 127 -9.53 10.20 -4.16
CA SER A 127 -9.88 9.75 -5.50
C SER A 127 -10.83 10.72 -6.17
N GLN A 128 -10.60 10.97 -7.45
CA GLN A 128 -11.50 11.78 -8.27
C GLN A 128 -12.86 11.08 -8.47
N LEU A 129 -12.90 9.75 -8.29
CA LEU A 129 -14.12 8.96 -8.45
C LEU A 129 -15.10 9.11 -7.28
N GLN A 130 -14.69 9.78 -6.21
CA GLN A 130 -15.54 10.01 -5.04
C GLN A 130 -16.65 11.03 -5.31
N ASP A 131 -16.38 11.99 -6.20
CA ASP A 131 -17.31 13.08 -6.53
C ASP A 131 -18.08 12.83 -7.83
N GLN A 132 -17.51 12.04 -8.75
CA GLN A 132 -18.01 11.88 -10.11
C GLN A 132 -17.55 10.57 -10.73
N ASP A 133 -18.38 9.95 -11.59
CA ASP A 133 -17.97 8.76 -12.32
C ASP A 133 -16.85 9.05 -13.34
N LEU A 134 -16.05 8.03 -13.65
CA LEU A 134 -14.87 8.17 -14.49
C LEU A 134 -15.24 8.48 -15.95
N LEU A 135 -16.36 7.98 -16.47
CA LEU A 135 -16.79 8.25 -17.84
C LEU A 135 -17.08 9.74 -18.04
N SER A 136 -17.82 10.35 -17.10
CA SER A 136 -18.06 11.79 -17.10
C SER A 136 -16.77 12.59 -17.00
N LEU A 137 -15.87 12.22 -16.07
CA LEU A 137 -14.56 12.88 -15.93
C LEU A 137 -13.73 12.83 -17.21
N LEU A 138 -13.67 11.67 -17.88
CA LEU A 138 -12.92 11.49 -19.13
C LEU A 138 -13.53 12.30 -20.28
N THR A 139 -14.85 12.43 -20.33
CA THR A 139 -15.59 13.14 -21.37
C THR A 139 -15.41 14.66 -21.22
N GLU A 140 -15.63 15.19 -20.02
CA GLU A 140 -15.53 16.62 -19.73
C GLU A 140 -14.10 17.15 -19.89
N ASN A 141 -13.10 16.32 -19.58
CA ASN A 141 -11.69 16.73 -19.56
C ASN A 141 -10.89 16.25 -20.77
N ILE A 142 -11.56 15.83 -21.84
CA ILE A 142 -10.91 15.29 -23.04
C ILE A 142 -9.87 16.24 -23.64
N GLN A 143 -10.11 17.56 -23.61
CA GLN A 143 -9.16 18.53 -24.16
C GLN A 143 -7.82 18.52 -23.40
N LYS A 144 -7.84 18.33 -22.08
CA LYS A 144 -6.63 18.20 -21.27
C LYS A 144 -5.86 16.94 -21.61
N ASP A 145 -6.56 15.83 -21.79
CA ASP A 145 -5.95 14.55 -22.18
C ASP A 145 -5.33 14.60 -23.58
N ARG A 146 -5.97 15.29 -24.53
CA ARG A 146 -5.42 15.52 -25.88
C ARG A 146 -4.16 16.37 -25.86
N LEU A 147 -4.14 17.44 -25.06
CA LEU A 147 -2.98 18.31 -24.93
C LEU A 147 -1.78 17.62 -24.27
N THR A 148 -2.04 16.90 -23.18
CA THR A 148 -0.98 16.20 -22.43
C THR A 148 -0.59 14.86 -23.04
N GLN A 149 -1.42 14.29 -23.91
CA GLN A 149 -1.25 12.97 -24.53
C GLN A 149 -1.24 11.82 -23.51
N TYR A 150 -1.85 12.06 -22.35
CA TYR A 150 -2.01 11.10 -21.26
C TYR A 150 -3.39 11.25 -20.65
N THR A 151 -3.91 10.16 -20.12
CA THR A 151 -5.12 10.16 -19.29
C THR A 151 -4.80 10.84 -17.95
N ASN A 152 -5.54 11.89 -17.62
CA ASN A 152 -5.34 12.66 -16.39
C ASN A 152 -6.34 12.34 -15.27
N PHE A 153 -7.29 11.44 -15.53
CA PHE A 153 -8.39 11.15 -14.62
C PHE A 153 -8.57 9.63 -14.43
N GLY A 154 -8.81 9.22 -13.19
CA GLY A 154 -9.07 7.83 -12.82
C GLY A 154 -8.14 7.28 -11.74
N ILE A 155 -8.34 6.00 -11.37
CA ILE A 155 -7.71 5.38 -10.19
C ILE A 155 -6.18 5.35 -10.22
N HIS A 156 -5.57 5.55 -11.39
CA HIS A 156 -4.11 5.68 -11.54
C HIS A 156 -3.57 7.05 -11.10
N LYS A 157 -4.45 7.99 -10.74
CA LYS A 157 -4.13 9.31 -10.20
C LYS A 157 -4.47 9.46 -8.72
N ASP A 158 -5.16 8.49 -8.13
CA ASP A 158 -5.49 8.50 -6.71
C ASP A 158 -4.25 8.60 -5.80
N ASP A 159 -4.45 9.07 -4.58
CA ASP A 159 -3.42 9.12 -3.55
C ASP A 159 -3.92 8.68 -2.18
N LEU A 160 -2.98 8.29 -1.32
CA LEU A 160 -3.19 8.10 0.11
C LEU A 160 -2.38 9.17 0.83
N VAL A 161 -3.03 10.06 1.55
CA VAL A 161 -2.37 11.11 2.33
C VAL A 161 -2.14 10.58 3.73
N PHE A 162 -0.87 10.54 4.14
CA PHE A 162 -0.45 10.12 5.47
C PHE A 162 -0.20 11.35 6.33
N GLU A 163 -0.88 11.43 7.47
CA GLU A 163 -0.75 12.55 8.39
C GLU A 163 -0.41 12.10 9.81
N ILE A 164 0.29 12.98 10.50
CA ILE A 164 0.56 12.91 11.94
C ILE A 164 0.18 14.26 12.55
N ASN A 165 -0.64 14.25 13.60
CA ASN A 165 -1.16 15.44 14.27
C ASN A 165 -1.76 16.47 13.28
N GLY A 166 -2.50 15.99 12.27
CA GLY A 166 -3.12 16.83 11.23
C GLY A 166 -2.16 17.44 10.21
N HIS A 167 -0.91 16.97 10.16
CA HIS A 167 0.10 17.47 9.21
C HIS A 167 0.71 16.35 8.38
N PRO A 168 1.10 16.60 7.10
CA PRO A 168 1.71 15.58 6.25
C PRO A 168 2.97 14.96 6.88
N ILE A 169 2.95 13.65 7.10
CA ILE A 169 4.03 12.96 7.84
C ILE A 169 5.39 13.10 7.16
N LYS A 170 5.40 13.15 5.81
CA LYS A 170 6.61 13.35 5.01
C LYS A 170 7.39 14.61 5.39
N LYS A 171 6.68 15.68 5.77
CA LYS A 171 7.28 16.99 6.06
C LYS A 171 7.48 17.24 7.56
N PHE A 172 6.55 16.76 8.39
CA PHE A 172 6.48 17.13 9.81
C PHE A 172 6.82 16.00 10.77
N GLY A 173 6.77 14.74 10.32
CA GLY A 173 7.12 13.60 11.15
C GLY A 173 8.64 13.48 11.32
N SER A 174 9.09 13.28 12.57
CA SER A 174 10.48 12.88 12.88
C SER A 174 10.83 11.52 12.24
N GLN A 175 12.12 11.17 12.20
CA GLN A 175 12.53 9.85 11.65
C GLN A 175 11.91 8.69 12.43
N GLY A 176 11.85 8.78 13.76
CA GLY A 176 11.20 7.77 14.60
C GLY A 176 9.69 7.69 14.35
N GLN A 177 9.01 8.83 14.17
CA GLN A 177 7.58 8.90 13.84
C GLN A 177 7.27 8.27 12.48
N GLN A 178 8.04 8.63 11.45
CA GLN A 178 7.93 8.03 10.12
C GLN A 178 8.10 6.52 10.19
N LYS A 179 9.08 6.04 10.97
CA LYS A 179 9.35 4.62 11.11
C LYS A 179 8.23 3.88 11.87
N SER A 180 7.75 4.43 12.99
CA SER A 180 6.59 3.88 13.72
C SER A 180 5.34 3.81 12.84
N TYR A 181 5.09 4.82 12.00
CA TYR A 181 3.96 4.83 11.07
C TYR A 181 4.05 3.69 10.04
N LEU A 182 5.23 3.50 9.45
CA LEU A 182 5.48 2.41 8.50
C LEU A 182 5.34 1.03 9.13
N ILE A 183 5.89 0.86 10.34
CA ILE A 183 5.76 -0.39 11.09
C ILE A 183 4.28 -0.68 11.38
N ALA A 184 3.52 0.33 11.84
CA ALA A 184 2.08 0.19 12.06
C ALA A 184 1.32 -0.19 10.77
N LEU A 185 1.64 0.45 9.63
CA LEU A 185 1.05 0.10 8.33
C LEU A 185 1.30 -1.38 7.95
N LYS A 186 2.53 -1.85 8.13
CA LYS A 186 2.90 -3.24 7.79
C LYS A 186 2.32 -4.26 8.76
N LEU A 187 2.25 -3.94 10.05
CA LEU A 187 1.58 -4.79 11.04
C LEU A 187 0.07 -4.84 10.78
N ALA A 188 -0.54 -3.74 10.36
CA ALA A 188 -1.94 -3.74 9.94
C ALA A 188 -2.18 -4.58 8.67
N GLN A 189 -1.25 -4.53 7.71
CA GLN A 189 -1.24 -5.44 6.55
C GLN A 189 -1.19 -6.90 7.01
N PHE A 190 -0.30 -7.23 7.95
CA PHE A 190 -0.18 -8.57 8.52
C PHE A 190 -1.50 -9.06 9.12
N ASP A 191 -2.14 -8.24 9.94
CA ASP A 191 -3.40 -8.59 10.59
C ASP A 191 -4.54 -8.79 9.59
N LEU A 192 -4.62 -7.92 8.58
CA LEU A 192 -5.65 -8.04 7.55
C LEU A 192 -5.48 -9.36 6.77
N ILE A 193 -4.26 -9.69 6.35
CA ILE A 193 -3.99 -10.96 5.67
C ILE A 193 -4.33 -12.15 6.58
N LYS A 194 -3.94 -12.07 7.86
CA LYS A 194 -4.26 -13.10 8.87
C LYS A 194 -5.77 -13.32 8.98
N MET A 195 -6.56 -12.25 9.04
CA MET A 195 -8.03 -12.34 9.13
C MET A 195 -8.65 -12.93 7.86
N GLN A 196 -8.20 -12.47 6.68
CA GLN A 196 -8.75 -12.91 5.40
C GLN A 196 -8.41 -14.37 5.08
N LYS A 197 -7.15 -14.78 5.30
CA LYS A 197 -6.67 -16.12 4.95
C LYS A 197 -6.81 -17.13 6.08
N LYS A 198 -7.11 -16.68 7.31
CA LYS A 198 -7.15 -17.51 8.54
C LYS A 198 -5.84 -18.29 8.77
N VAL A 199 -4.74 -17.77 8.25
CA VAL A 199 -3.39 -18.32 8.40
C VAL A 199 -2.48 -17.18 8.84
N LYS A 200 -1.58 -17.43 9.78
CA LYS A 200 -0.60 -16.44 10.22
C LYS A 200 0.47 -16.25 9.14
N PRO A 201 0.64 -15.05 8.58
CA PRO A 201 1.73 -14.79 7.65
C PRO A 201 3.09 -14.99 8.29
N ILE A 202 4.12 -15.21 7.47
CA ILE A 202 5.51 -15.07 7.92
C ILE A 202 5.82 -13.58 8.03
N LEU A 203 6.40 -13.15 9.13
CA LEU A 203 6.84 -11.77 9.33
C LEU A 203 8.36 -11.69 9.21
N LEU A 204 8.84 -10.83 8.31
CA LEU A 204 10.26 -10.51 8.15
C LEU A 204 10.50 -9.08 8.61
N LEU A 205 11.40 -8.90 9.57
CA LEU A 205 11.83 -7.62 10.09
C LEU A 205 13.29 -7.41 9.69
N ASP A 206 13.53 -6.50 8.76
CA ASP A 206 14.85 -6.19 8.24
C ASP A 206 15.34 -4.84 8.75
N ASP A 207 16.35 -4.82 9.62
CA ASP A 207 16.98 -3.62 10.20
C ASP A 207 15.98 -2.58 10.77
N ILE A 208 14.93 -3.07 11.44
CA ILE A 208 13.79 -2.23 11.84
C ILE A 208 14.00 -1.48 13.16
N PHE A 209 15.06 -1.75 13.91
CA PHE A 209 15.25 -1.14 15.24
C PHE A 209 16.14 0.11 15.21
N ASP A 210 16.79 0.42 14.08
CA ASP A 210 17.54 1.67 13.93
C ASP A 210 16.62 2.89 14.11
N LYS A 211 17.12 3.96 14.75
CA LYS A 211 16.42 5.25 14.94
C LYS A 211 15.11 5.20 15.76
N LEU A 212 14.81 4.08 16.41
CA LEU A 212 13.74 3.96 17.40
C LEU A 212 14.33 4.01 18.81
N ASP A 213 13.64 4.72 19.70
CA ASP A 213 13.91 4.69 21.13
C ASP A 213 13.58 3.32 21.74
N ASP A 214 14.11 3.06 22.94
CA ASP A 214 13.99 1.76 23.58
C ASP A 214 12.55 1.42 24.00
N GLU A 215 11.70 2.43 24.23
CA GLU A 215 10.30 2.22 24.56
C GLU A 215 9.53 1.70 23.33
N ARG A 216 9.66 2.36 22.17
CA ARG A 216 9.05 1.92 20.91
C ARG A 216 9.54 0.54 20.50
N VAL A 217 10.83 0.26 20.67
CA VAL A 217 11.38 -1.08 20.38
C VAL A 217 10.76 -2.13 21.30
N ALA A 218 10.65 -1.86 22.60
CA ALA A 218 9.99 -2.78 23.53
C ALA A 218 8.51 -3.02 23.17
N GLN A 219 7.79 -1.98 22.73
CA GLN A 219 6.39 -2.11 22.30
C GLN A 219 6.25 -2.96 21.03
N ILE A 220 7.07 -2.71 20.01
CA ILE A 220 7.08 -3.51 18.77
C ILE A 220 7.34 -4.98 19.08
N ILE A 221 8.24 -5.24 20.03
CA ILE A 221 8.60 -6.60 20.42
C ILE A 221 7.48 -7.27 21.19
N THR A 222 6.84 -6.56 22.12
CA THR A 222 5.67 -7.05 22.84
C THR A 222 4.53 -7.37 21.88
N LEU A 223 4.35 -6.53 20.85
CA LEU A 223 3.37 -6.79 19.80
C LEU A 223 3.65 -8.10 19.08
N VAL A 224 4.90 -8.41 18.73
CA VAL A 224 5.25 -9.65 18.02
C VAL A 224 5.40 -10.89 18.92
N ASP A 225 5.62 -10.72 20.22
CA ASP A 225 5.67 -11.81 21.22
C ASP A 225 4.29 -12.40 21.52
N ASP A 226 3.22 -11.61 21.33
CA ASP A 226 1.86 -12.10 21.46
C ASP A 226 1.69 -13.36 20.57
N GLU A 227 1.05 -14.42 21.10
CA GLU A 227 0.84 -15.72 20.44
C GLU A 227 0.05 -15.60 19.11
N ASN A 228 -0.29 -14.39 18.73
CA ASN A 228 -0.86 -14.00 17.47
C ASN A 228 0.08 -14.09 16.26
N PHE A 229 1.40 -14.04 16.44
CA PHE A 229 2.36 -14.13 15.35
C PHE A 229 2.71 -15.57 15.00
N GLY A 230 3.07 -15.79 13.73
CA GLY A 230 3.40 -17.11 13.18
C GLY A 230 4.90 -17.35 13.30
N GLN A 231 5.58 -17.41 12.17
CA GLN A 231 7.03 -17.45 12.12
C GLN A 231 7.59 -16.04 11.91
N LEU A 232 8.59 -15.67 12.71
CA LEU A 232 9.24 -14.37 12.69
C LEU A 232 10.73 -14.51 12.35
N PHE A 233 11.22 -13.68 11.44
CA PHE A 233 12.64 -13.52 11.15
C PHE A 233 13.05 -12.07 11.40
N ILE A 234 14.18 -11.87 12.08
CA ILE A 234 14.73 -10.56 12.40
C ILE A 234 16.15 -10.51 11.89
N SER A 235 16.49 -9.47 11.12
CA SER A 235 17.86 -9.05 10.87
C SER A 235 18.11 -7.75 11.66
N ASP A 236 19.30 -7.63 12.24
CA ASP A 236 19.76 -6.41 12.91
C ASP A 236 21.28 -6.35 12.81
N THR A 237 21.81 -5.13 12.84
CA THR A 237 23.23 -4.84 12.95
C THR A 237 23.74 -4.95 14.41
N HIS A 238 22.85 -4.94 15.40
CA HIS A 238 23.18 -5.00 16.82
C HIS A 238 22.74 -6.31 17.48
N ALA A 239 23.61 -7.32 17.44
CA ALA A 239 23.32 -8.66 17.95
C ALA A 239 22.93 -8.67 19.45
N GLU A 240 23.65 -7.93 20.30
CA GLU A 240 23.39 -7.89 21.75
C GLU A 240 22.00 -7.31 22.06
N ARG A 241 21.65 -6.18 21.44
CA ARG A 241 20.34 -5.52 21.62
C ARG A 241 19.21 -6.47 21.20
N THR A 242 19.31 -7.07 20.02
CA THR A 242 18.31 -8.03 19.53
C THR A 242 18.22 -9.26 20.44
N GLU A 243 19.34 -9.80 20.91
CA GLU A 243 19.31 -10.96 21.82
C GLU A 243 18.68 -10.62 23.18
N GLU A 244 19.00 -9.47 23.78
CA GLU A 244 18.38 -9.01 25.04
C GLU A 244 16.87 -8.84 24.91
N ILE A 245 16.45 -8.30 23.77
CA ILE A 245 15.05 -8.10 23.43
C ILE A 245 14.34 -9.44 23.25
N VAL A 246 14.88 -10.35 22.43
CA VAL A 246 14.28 -11.66 22.16
C VAL A 246 14.31 -12.55 23.42
N LYS A 247 15.25 -12.37 24.35
CA LYS A 247 15.22 -13.05 25.65
C LYS A 247 14.03 -12.64 26.53
N LYS A 248 13.47 -11.45 26.32
CA LYS A 248 12.27 -11.00 27.04
C LYS A 248 10.99 -11.61 26.47
N VAL A 249 11.03 -12.04 25.20
CA VAL A 249 9.96 -12.74 24.47
C VAL A 249 9.91 -14.18 24.98
N LYS A 250 8.71 -14.71 25.27
CA LYS A 250 8.56 -16.07 25.87
C LYS A 250 8.66 -17.20 24.84
N GLN A 251 9.07 -16.91 23.61
CA GLN A 251 9.07 -17.84 22.49
C GLN A 251 10.43 -18.51 22.26
N THR A 252 10.41 -19.70 21.66
CA THR A 252 11.64 -20.38 21.23
C THR A 252 12.30 -19.63 20.09
N TYR A 253 13.58 -19.31 20.22
CA TYR A 253 14.35 -18.61 19.19
C TYR A 253 15.64 -19.35 18.82
N LYS A 254 16.19 -19.01 17.65
CA LYS A 254 17.52 -19.46 17.21
C LYS A 254 18.24 -18.29 16.56
N ILE A 255 19.45 -18.00 17.02
CA ILE A 255 20.31 -16.97 16.44
C ILE A 255 21.25 -17.63 15.44
N PHE A 256 21.36 -17.02 14.26
CA PHE A 256 22.32 -17.38 13.24
C PHE A 256 23.36 -16.26 13.16
N GLY A 257 24.59 -16.52 13.61
CA GLY A 257 25.71 -15.63 13.33
C GLY A 257 26.17 -15.84 11.88
N LEU A 258 26.38 -14.74 11.16
CA LEU A 258 27.04 -14.73 9.85
C LEU A 258 28.54 -14.51 10.02
#